data_AF-A0A495JJ78-F1
#
_entry.id   AF-A0A495JJ78-F1
#
_cell.length_a   1.000
_cell.length_b   1.000
_cell.length_c   1.000
_cell.angle_alpha   90.00
_cell.angle_beta   90.00
_cell.angle_gamma   90.00
#
_symmetry.space_group_name_H-M   'P 1'
#
loop_
_entity.id
_entity.type
_entity.pdbx_description
1 polymer ?
#
loop_
_entity_poly.entity_id
_entity_poly.type
_entity_poly.pdbx_seq_one_letter_code
_entity_poly.pdbx_strand_id
1 'polypeptide(L)'
;MLSRRTGPGRRLLTVGAVATLTLALGLTGSASADPGAVCPPTQTNCYVWDGDDGNPGGGDDDPGSGGDGGTARKCTRNGQPMRCYDELLGWFSQADGCYYKLQEPQPDGVPEGMKSYLQSCGDGGVGGQVPIDLAEPPPGFGDAPDPADLAAQALAEIRLLPVEVGVAPKPGDKPGLVGLPIWLWVQDHGLNYWGPIPNSASDRGVTVTISAEVEKIVWKMGNGAQITCAGRGETGWGREFNPDTDANTEPPCGYRSGYPKPTEPGKPYKISAVTHWKVTWSGGGESGVITTTRGSDEAAIEIDELQVVTR
;
A
#
# COMPACT_ATOMS: atom_id res chain seq x y z
N MET A 1 49.08 56.24 -60.97
CA MET A 1 48.24 57.19 -60.21
C MET A 1 47.90 56.52 -58.88
N LEU A 2 48.72 56.72 -57.83
CA LEU A 2 48.45 57.67 -56.73
C LEU A 2 47.06 57.46 -56.10
N SER A 3 46.96 56.81 -54.94
CA SER A 3 46.90 57.52 -53.66
C SER A 3 46.77 56.56 -52.45
N ARG A 4 47.35 57.00 -51.34
CA ARG A 4 47.52 56.34 -50.03
C ARG A 4 46.28 56.44 -49.14
N ARG A 5 46.24 55.57 -48.10
CA ARG A 5 45.98 55.81 -46.65
C ARG A 5 45.28 54.57 -46.07
N THR A 6 45.51 54.01 -44.88
CA THR A 6 46.29 54.27 -43.65
C THR A 6 46.11 52.99 -42.79
N GLY A 7 47.13 52.50 -42.07
CA GLY A 7 47.04 51.28 -41.22
C GLY A 7 46.39 51.51 -39.86
N PRO A 8 46.84 50.87 -38.76
CA PRO A 8 47.06 49.43 -38.48
C PRO A 8 46.17 48.97 -37.30
N GLY A 9 45.99 47.66 -37.05
CA GLY A 9 45.16 47.22 -35.90
C GLY A 9 45.15 45.72 -35.64
N ARG A 10 46.14 45.28 -34.88
CA ARG A 10 46.36 43.92 -34.36
C ARG A 10 45.28 43.54 -33.33
N ARG A 11 44.67 42.34 -33.42
CA ARG A 11 44.17 41.58 -32.26
C ARG A 11 43.86 40.13 -32.64
N LEU A 12 44.67 39.22 -32.11
CA LEU A 12 44.39 37.79 -32.05
C LEU A 12 43.11 37.57 -31.24
N LEU A 13 42.19 36.75 -31.75
CA LEU A 13 41.13 36.13 -30.96
C LEU A 13 41.54 34.68 -30.68
N THR A 14 42.06 34.47 -29.48
CA THR A 14 42.18 33.16 -28.84
C THR A 14 40.78 32.61 -28.56
N VAL A 15 40.46 31.46 -29.17
CA VAL A 15 39.28 30.66 -28.85
C VAL A 15 39.53 29.97 -27.50
N GLY A 16 38.88 30.46 -26.44
CA GLY A 16 38.87 29.81 -25.13
C GLY A 16 37.86 28.66 -25.13
N ALA A 17 38.35 27.43 -24.95
CA ALA A 17 37.52 26.27 -24.68
C ALA A 17 37.05 26.31 -23.22
N VAL A 18 35.76 26.50 -23.01
CA VAL A 18 35.11 26.39 -21.69
C VAL A 18 34.75 24.92 -21.46
N ALA A 19 35.47 24.26 -20.57
CA ALA A 19 35.13 22.92 -20.08
C ALA A 19 34.05 23.06 -19.00
N THR A 20 32.80 22.73 -19.33
CA THR A 20 31.71 22.62 -18.36
C THR A 20 31.76 21.27 -17.67
N LEU A 21 32.17 21.25 -16.41
CA LEU A 21 32.13 20.10 -15.51
C LEU A 21 30.70 19.94 -14.99
N THR A 22 29.93 19.01 -15.56
CA THR A 22 28.58 18.66 -15.07
C THR A 22 28.69 17.73 -13.87
N LEU A 23 28.43 18.28 -12.68
CA LEU A 23 28.32 17.54 -11.43
C LEU A 23 26.94 16.85 -11.38
N ALA A 24 26.88 15.56 -11.71
CA ALA A 24 25.68 14.76 -11.59
C ALA A 24 25.45 14.40 -10.10
N LEU A 25 24.56 15.13 -9.43
CA LEU A 25 24.00 14.68 -8.16
C LEU A 25 23.06 13.49 -8.45
N GLY A 26 23.53 12.29 -8.13
CA GLY A 26 22.68 11.09 -8.13
C GLY A 26 21.63 11.23 -7.04
N LEU A 27 20.37 11.41 -7.43
CA LEU A 27 19.22 11.16 -6.57
C LEU A 27 19.17 9.65 -6.34
N THR A 28 19.63 9.20 -5.17
CA THR A 28 19.32 7.85 -4.69
C THR A 28 17.82 7.79 -4.46
N GLY A 29 17.08 7.30 -5.45
CA GLY A 29 15.72 6.84 -5.23
C GLY A 29 15.79 5.70 -4.23
N SER A 30 15.19 5.89 -3.06
CA SER A 30 14.92 4.78 -2.15
C SER A 30 14.01 3.81 -2.90
N ALA A 31 14.57 2.71 -3.40
CA ALA A 31 13.79 1.59 -3.85
C ALA A 31 13.05 1.06 -2.62
N SER A 32 11.75 1.39 -2.53
CA SER A 32 10.86 0.74 -1.58
C SER A 32 10.82 -0.73 -1.99
N ALA A 33 11.45 -1.60 -1.20
CA ALA A 33 11.12 -3.01 -1.24
C ALA A 33 9.60 -3.11 -1.01
N ASP A 34 8.86 -3.57 -2.01
CA ASP A 34 7.42 -3.74 -1.90
C ASP A 34 7.22 -4.87 -0.88
N PRO A 35 6.68 -4.59 0.33
CA PRO A 35 6.51 -5.62 1.34
C PRO A 35 5.51 -6.62 0.75
N GLY A 36 5.98 -7.84 0.52
CA GLY A 36 5.33 -8.81 -0.37
C GLY A 36 4.06 -9.47 0.19
N ALA A 37 3.14 -8.66 0.68
CA ALA A 37 1.81 -8.98 1.15
C ALA A 37 0.86 -7.88 0.62
N VAL A 38 0.36 -8.05 -0.60
CA VAL A 38 -0.64 -7.12 -1.17
C VAL A 38 -1.95 -7.33 -0.42
N CYS A 39 -2.36 -6.37 0.40
CA CYS A 39 -3.66 -6.41 1.07
C CYS A 39 -4.78 -6.16 0.04
N PRO A 40 -5.60 -7.17 -0.31
CA PRO A 40 -6.59 -7.02 -1.36
C PRO A 40 -7.65 -5.98 -0.97
N PRO A 41 -8.16 -5.18 -1.93
CA PRO A 41 -9.07 -4.09 -1.62
C PRO A 41 -10.44 -4.52 -1.07
N THR A 42 -10.79 -5.80 -1.24
CA THR A 42 -12.04 -6.39 -0.76
C THR A 42 -11.93 -6.96 0.65
N GLN A 43 -10.72 -7.21 1.15
CA GLN A 43 -10.51 -7.71 2.50
C GLN A 43 -10.41 -6.55 3.49
N THR A 44 -11.20 -6.58 4.56
CA THR A 44 -11.17 -5.51 5.56
C THR A 44 -10.01 -5.68 6.53
N ASN A 45 -9.73 -6.92 6.94
CA ASN A 45 -8.52 -7.33 7.64
C ASN A 45 -7.51 -7.88 6.62
N CYS A 46 -6.27 -7.41 6.65
CA CYS A 46 -5.22 -7.81 5.68
C CYS A 46 -4.65 -9.20 6.01
N TYR A 47 -5.52 -10.19 6.22
CA TYR A 47 -5.14 -11.54 6.60
C TYR A 47 -4.63 -12.30 5.37
N VAL A 48 -3.32 -12.21 5.15
CA VAL A 48 -2.63 -12.91 4.04
C VAL A 48 -2.32 -14.38 4.39
N TRP A 49 -2.74 -14.85 5.58
CA TRP A 49 -2.26 -16.09 6.19
C TRP A 49 -3.23 -17.27 6.14
N ASP A 50 -4.47 -17.10 5.67
CA ASP A 50 -5.41 -18.20 5.47
C ASP A 50 -5.51 -18.44 3.96
N GLY A 51 -4.88 -19.53 3.51
CA GLY A 51 -4.93 -19.99 2.14
C GLY A 51 -6.28 -20.59 1.79
N ASP A 52 -7.33 -19.78 1.78
CA ASP A 52 -8.61 -20.15 1.15
C ASP A 52 -9.04 -19.10 0.11
N ASP A 53 -9.36 -19.65 -1.06
CA ASP A 53 -10.20 -19.10 -2.14
C ASP A 53 -9.59 -18.20 -3.22
N GLY A 54 -9.19 -18.85 -4.33
CA GLY A 54 -9.59 -18.39 -5.68
C GLY A 54 -8.58 -17.62 -6.52
N ASN A 55 -7.74 -18.36 -7.26
CA ASN A 55 -7.04 -17.89 -8.46
C ASN A 55 -8.03 -17.27 -9.49
N PRO A 56 -7.68 -16.13 -10.13
CA PRO A 56 -7.12 -16.22 -11.49
C PRO A 56 -5.99 -15.22 -11.80
N GLY A 57 -4.81 -15.75 -12.13
CA GLY A 57 -4.12 -15.45 -13.40
C GLY A 57 -3.17 -14.24 -13.46
N GLY A 58 -1.92 -14.52 -13.87
CA GLY A 58 -0.87 -13.58 -14.29
C GLY A 58 0.30 -13.61 -13.31
N GLY A 59 1.37 -14.38 -13.49
CA GLY A 59 2.11 -14.63 -14.72
C GLY A 59 3.17 -13.55 -14.85
N ASP A 60 4.36 -13.80 -14.30
CA ASP A 60 5.67 -13.38 -14.82
C ASP A 60 6.77 -14.06 -13.98
N ASP A 61 7.48 -14.98 -14.63
CA ASP A 61 8.71 -15.58 -14.17
C ASP A 61 9.85 -14.56 -14.24
N ASP A 62 10.70 -14.47 -13.21
CA ASP A 62 12.08 -13.97 -13.39
C ASP A 62 13.06 -14.76 -12.51
N PRO A 63 14.06 -15.44 -13.10
CA PRO A 63 15.03 -16.23 -12.36
C PRO A 63 16.28 -15.41 -11.99
N GLY A 64 16.53 -15.32 -10.68
CA GLY A 64 17.88 -15.33 -10.09
C GLY A 64 18.64 -14.01 -9.99
N SER A 65 19.17 -13.73 -8.80
CA SER A 65 20.62 -13.61 -8.57
C SER A 65 20.90 -13.30 -7.10
N GLY A 66 21.90 -13.98 -6.55
CA GLY A 66 22.37 -13.79 -5.18
C GLY A 66 22.99 -12.41 -4.92
N GLY A 67 22.92 -12.01 -3.66
CA GLY A 67 23.56 -10.83 -3.09
C GLY A 67 23.59 -10.97 -1.59
N ASP A 68 24.80 -11.19 -1.07
CA ASP A 68 25.14 -11.23 0.35
C ASP A 68 25.00 -9.81 0.93
N GLY A 69 24.10 -9.65 1.90
CA GLY A 69 23.74 -8.38 2.51
C GLY A 69 22.49 -8.59 3.35
N GLY A 70 22.65 -8.43 4.67
CA GLY A 70 21.65 -8.75 5.70
C GLY A 70 20.31 -8.06 5.48
N THR A 71 19.50 -8.67 4.62
CA THR A 71 18.08 -8.41 4.41
C THR A 71 17.40 -9.66 4.94
N ALA A 72 16.49 -9.46 5.89
CA ALA A 72 15.73 -10.55 6.46
C ALA A 72 15.07 -11.32 5.30
N ARG A 73 15.34 -12.63 5.22
CA ARG A 73 14.91 -13.45 4.09
C ARG A 73 13.42 -13.72 4.25
N LYS A 74 12.63 -13.26 3.28
CA LYS A 74 11.23 -13.67 3.13
C LYS A 74 11.17 -15.20 2.99
N CYS A 75 10.65 -15.89 4.00
CA CYS A 75 10.53 -17.35 3.96
C CYS A 75 9.44 -17.76 2.97
N THR A 76 9.81 -18.56 1.98
CA THR A 76 8.89 -19.01 0.94
C THR A 76 9.10 -20.48 0.64
N ARG A 77 8.00 -21.21 0.43
CA ARG A 77 8.00 -22.59 -0.06
C ARG A 77 7.25 -22.62 -1.38
N ASN A 78 7.91 -23.01 -2.47
CA ASN A 78 7.30 -23.04 -3.81
C ASN A 78 6.64 -21.71 -4.23
N GLY A 79 7.24 -20.58 -3.86
CA GLY A 79 6.71 -19.24 -4.14
C GLY A 79 5.57 -18.79 -3.21
N GLN A 80 5.06 -19.66 -2.33
CA GLN A 80 4.08 -19.29 -1.31
C GLN A 80 4.81 -18.72 -0.08
N PRO A 81 4.35 -17.58 0.48
CA PRO A 81 4.90 -17.03 1.71
C PRO A 81 4.62 -17.96 2.90
N MET A 82 5.65 -18.20 3.71
CA MET A 82 5.59 -19.02 4.92
C MET A 82 6.07 -18.20 6.12
N ARG A 83 5.62 -18.56 7.33
CA ARG A 83 6.20 -17.97 8.55
C ARG A 83 7.63 -18.47 8.70
N CYS A 84 8.61 -17.59 8.88
CA CYS A 84 9.99 -18.00 9.15
C CYS A 84 10.16 -18.77 10.47
N TYR A 85 9.21 -18.60 11.39
CA TYR A 85 9.14 -19.33 12.63
C TYR A 85 7.69 -19.70 12.94
N ASP A 86 7.50 -20.92 13.43
CA ASP A 86 6.24 -21.44 13.93
C ASP A 86 6.48 -22.05 15.32
N GLU A 87 5.59 -21.79 16.28
CA GLU A 87 5.79 -22.26 17.66
C GLU A 87 5.80 -23.78 17.79
N LEU A 88 5.09 -24.50 16.91
CA LEU A 88 4.98 -25.95 16.92
C LEU A 88 6.03 -26.61 16.02
N LEU A 89 6.33 -26.01 14.86
CA LEU A 89 7.23 -26.58 13.86
C LEU A 89 8.68 -26.08 13.97
N GLY A 90 8.90 -24.91 14.59
CA GLY A 90 10.21 -24.29 14.78
C GLY A 90 10.60 -23.37 13.62
N TRP A 91 11.86 -23.42 13.20
CA TRP A 91 12.46 -22.50 12.25
C TRP A 91 12.37 -22.99 10.82
N PHE A 92 11.85 -22.17 9.92
CA PHE A 92 11.81 -22.47 8.50
C PHE A 92 13.21 -22.32 7.89
N SER A 93 13.67 -23.36 7.21
CA SER A 93 14.88 -23.31 6.41
C SER A 93 14.51 -23.09 4.94
N GLN A 94 14.95 -21.96 4.39
CA GLN A 94 14.78 -21.66 2.96
C GLN A 94 15.57 -22.64 2.07
N ALA A 95 16.59 -23.30 2.61
CA ALA A 95 17.50 -24.16 1.85
C ALA A 95 16.83 -25.46 1.38
N ASP A 96 15.97 -26.04 2.22
CA ASP A 96 15.26 -27.30 1.93
C ASP A 96 13.74 -27.16 2.04
N GLY A 97 13.25 -25.99 2.47
CA GLY A 97 11.85 -25.73 2.69
C GLY A 97 11.28 -26.54 3.84
N CYS A 98 12.03 -26.92 4.87
CA CYS A 98 11.55 -27.64 6.05
C CYS A 98 11.57 -26.74 7.30
N TYR A 99 10.74 -27.09 8.29
CA TYR A 99 10.81 -26.51 9.63
C TYR A 99 11.67 -27.37 10.55
N TYR A 100 12.41 -26.73 11.46
CA TYR A 100 13.24 -27.41 12.45
C TYR A 100 13.00 -26.83 13.85
N LYS A 101 12.51 -27.68 14.77
CA LYS A 101 12.35 -27.31 16.18
C LYS A 101 13.40 -28.00 17.03
N LEU A 102 14.20 -27.22 17.74
CA LEU A 102 15.16 -27.77 18.71
C LEU A 102 14.39 -28.53 19.80
N GLN A 103 14.81 -29.76 20.08
CA GLN A 103 14.19 -30.54 21.15
C GLN A 103 14.70 -30.08 22.52
N GLU A 104 13.78 -29.72 23.40
CA GLU A 104 14.11 -29.38 24.79
C GLU A 104 13.19 -30.16 25.75
N PRO A 105 13.73 -31.02 26.63
CA PRO A 105 15.15 -31.38 26.75
C PRO A 105 15.67 -32.19 25.54
N GLN A 106 16.98 -32.22 25.37
CA GLN A 106 17.63 -33.08 24.37
C GLN A 106 17.43 -34.56 24.73
N PRO A 107 17.07 -35.43 23.77
CA PRO A 107 16.93 -36.86 24.01
C PRO A 107 18.24 -37.52 24.45
N ASP A 108 18.12 -38.66 25.15
CA ASP A 108 19.28 -39.50 25.45
C ASP A 108 19.83 -40.13 24.15
N GLY A 109 21.16 -40.18 24.04
CA GLY A 109 21.83 -40.82 22.90
C GLY A 109 22.15 -39.91 21.72
N VAL A 110 21.83 -38.61 21.81
CA VAL A 110 22.34 -37.61 20.85
C VAL A 110 23.87 -37.62 20.88
N PRO A 111 24.54 -37.78 19.72
CA PRO A 111 26.01 -37.82 19.66
C PRO A 111 26.67 -36.58 20.26
N GLU A 112 27.87 -36.75 20.82
CA GLU A 112 28.64 -35.63 21.39
C GLU A 112 28.90 -34.55 20.33
N GLY A 113 28.60 -33.30 20.66
CA GLY A 113 28.73 -32.16 19.76
C GLY A 113 27.55 -31.96 18.80
N MET A 114 26.51 -32.79 18.85
CA MET A 114 25.29 -32.63 18.06
C MET A 114 24.09 -32.18 18.93
N LYS A 115 23.05 -31.70 18.26
CA LYS A 115 21.74 -31.43 18.85
C LYS A 115 20.65 -32.11 18.00
N SER A 116 19.63 -32.64 18.66
CA SER A 116 18.44 -33.19 18.02
C SER A 116 17.40 -32.11 17.77
N TYR A 117 16.86 -32.12 16.56
CA TYR A 117 15.78 -31.25 16.08
C TYR A 117 14.63 -32.10 15.56
N LEU A 118 13.39 -31.64 15.73
CA LEU A 118 12.24 -32.18 15.02
C LEU A 118 12.12 -31.47 13.68
N GLN A 119 12.38 -32.19 12.59
CA GLN A 119 12.23 -31.71 11.23
C GLN A 119 10.79 -31.97 10.73
N SER A 120 10.15 -30.97 10.13
CA SER A 120 8.86 -31.11 9.45
C SER A 120 8.92 -30.51 8.05
N CYS A 121 8.76 -31.35 7.03
CA CYS A 121 8.81 -30.95 5.62
C CYS A 121 7.42 -31.10 4.97
N GLY A 122 7.12 -30.24 3.99
CA GLY A 122 5.85 -30.29 3.24
C GLY A 122 4.61 -30.09 4.12
N ASP A 123 3.53 -30.80 3.80
CA ASP A 123 2.22 -30.68 4.49
C ASP A 123 2.13 -31.56 5.76
N GLY A 124 3.23 -32.21 6.17
CA GLY A 124 3.24 -33.14 7.28
C GLY A 124 2.92 -32.50 8.65
N GLY A 125 3.07 -31.18 8.77
CA GLY A 125 2.77 -30.43 9.99
C GLY A 125 3.42 -31.06 11.23
N VAL A 126 2.73 -31.01 12.37
CA VAL A 126 3.21 -31.61 13.63
C VAL A 126 3.22 -33.14 13.55
N GLY A 127 2.29 -33.75 12.82
CA GLY A 127 2.15 -35.21 12.73
C GLY A 127 3.23 -35.91 11.89
N GLY A 128 3.96 -35.16 11.07
CA GLY A 128 5.06 -35.64 10.21
C GLY A 128 6.45 -35.32 10.73
N GLN A 129 6.58 -34.90 11.99
CA GLN A 129 7.88 -34.54 12.56
C GLN A 129 8.80 -35.75 12.73
N VAL A 130 10.03 -35.65 12.23
CA VAL A 130 11.06 -36.69 12.35
C VAL A 130 12.27 -36.12 13.10
N PRO A 131 12.82 -36.82 14.12
CA PRO A 131 14.03 -36.37 14.79
C PRO A 131 15.24 -36.48 13.88
N ILE A 132 16.09 -35.45 13.90
CA ILE A 132 17.37 -35.41 13.18
C ILE A 132 18.44 -34.77 14.06
N ASP A 133 19.60 -35.42 14.14
CA ASP A 133 20.77 -34.93 14.87
C ASP A 133 21.67 -34.14 13.92
N LEU A 134 21.98 -32.90 14.28
CA LEU A 134 22.82 -32.00 13.49
C LEU A 134 23.95 -31.43 14.35
N ALA A 135 25.16 -31.38 13.77
CA ALA A 135 26.32 -30.76 14.41
C ALA A 135 26.28 -29.22 14.38
N GLU A 136 25.64 -28.66 13.34
CA GLU A 136 25.43 -27.22 13.19
C GLU A 136 23.92 -26.94 13.14
N PRO A 137 23.47 -25.77 13.63
CA PRO A 137 22.07 -25.38 13.51
C PRO A 137 21.62 -25.36 12.04
N PRO A 138 20.37 -25.76 11.73
CA PRO A 138 19.81 -25.63 10.39
C PRO A 138 19.92 -24.19 9.86
N PRO A 139 20.09 -23.99 8.54
CA PRO A 139 20.09 -22.64 7.97
C PRO A 139 18.78 -21.91 8.30
N GLY A 140 18.87 -20.69 8.83
CA GLY A 140 17.70 -19.93 9.30
C GLY A 140 17.40 -20.09 10.79
N PHE A 141 18.01 -21.06 11.47
CA PHE A 141 17.78 -21.31 12.88
C PHE A 141 18.35 -20.18 13.74
N GLY A 142 17.48 -19.50 14.49
CA GLY A 142 17.88 -18.42 15.40
C GLY A 142 17.91 -17.02 14.77
N ASP A 143 17.64 -16.90 13.46
CA ASP A 143 17.64 -15.61 12.75
C ASP A 143 16.55 -14.67 13.28
N ALA A 144 16.79 -13.38 13.49
CA ALA A 144 15.72 -12.48 13.95
C ALA A 144 14.51 -12.46 12.97
N PRO A 145 13.26 -12.23 13.45
CA PRO A 145 12.12 -12.06 12.54
C PRO A 145 12.33 -10.85 11.63
N ASP A 146 11.85 -10.95 10.39
CA ASP A 146 11.81 -9.83 9.46
C ASP A 146 10.88 -8.72 9.99
N PRO A 147 11.37 -7.49 10.22
CA PRO A 147 10.51 -6.38 10.59
C PRO A 147 9.37 -6.09 9.61
N ALA A 148 9.56 -6.33 8.31
CA ALA A 148 8.51 -6.15 7.30
C ALA A 148 7.38 -7.20 7.46
N ASP A 149 7.71 -8.44 7.81
CA ASP A 149 6.72 -9.48 8.12
C ASP A 149 5.92 -9.12 9.38
N LEU A 150 6.58 -8.59 10.42
CA LEU A 150 5.90 -8.09 11.62
C LEU A 150 5.00 -6.88 11.30
N ALA A 151 5.41 -6.00 10.40
CA ALA A 151 4.54 -4.90 9.94
C ALA A 151 3.28 -5.42 9.23
N ALA A 152 3.43 -6.45 8.38
CA ALA A 152 2.31 -7.08 7.69
C ALA A 152 1.37 -7.80 8.69
N GLN A 153 1.91 -8.47 9.70
CA GLN A 153 1.14 -9.09 10.78
C GLN A 153 0.35 -8.05 11.58
N ALA A 154 0.99 -6.96 12.00
CA ALA A 154 0.31 -5.87 12.70
C ALA A 154 -0.82 -5.25 11.85
N LEU A 155 -0.62 -5.15 10.53
CA LEU A 155 -1.66 -4.64 9.62
C LEU A 155 -2.81 -5.63 9.44
N ALA A 156 -2.55 -6.94 9.46
CA ALA A 156 -3.56 -7.99 9.35
C ALA A 156 -4.59 -7.97 10.51
N GLU A 157 -4.19 -7.46 11.67
CA GLU A 157 -5.05 -7.31 12.84
C GLU A 157 -5.91 -6.03 12.82
N ILE A 158 -5.61 -5.09 11.92
CA ILE A 158 -6.41 -3.87 11.73
C ILE A 158 -7.52 -4.14 10.72
N ARG A 159 -8.71 -3.58 10.98
CA ARG A 159 -9.81 -3.54 9.99
C ARG A 159 -9.87 -2.17 9.31
N LEU A 160 -9.46 -2.13 8.05
CA LEU A 160 -9.64 -0.99 7.17
C LEU A 160 -10.98 -1.14 6.45
N LEU A 161 -11.95 -0.30 6.80
CA LEU A 161 -13.30 -0.37 6.28
C LEU A 161 -13.48 0.53 5.04
N PRO A 162 -14.32 0.11 4.08
CA PRO A 162 -14.75 1.01 3.02
C PRO A 162 -15.60 2.14 3.59
N VAL A 163 -15.48 3.33 3.01
CA VAL A 163 -16.28 4.50 3.40
C VAL A 163 -17.68 4.44 2.82
N GLU A 164 -18.65 5.00 3.51
CA GLU A 164 -19.96 5.36 3.00
C GLU A 164 -19.89 6.71 2.29
N VAL A 165 -20.43 6.74 1.06
CA VAL A 165 -20.47 7.93 0.20
C VAL A 165 -21.47 8.94 0.77
N GLY A 166 -20.98 10.11 1.15
CA GLY A 166 -21.78 11.30 1.39
C GLY A 166 -21.82 12.18 0.15
N VAL A 167 -23.02 12.52 -0.32
CA VAL A 167 -23.21 13.37 -1.50
C VAL A 167 -24.39 14.31 -1.36
N ALA A 168 -24.23 15.54 -1.87
CA ALA A 168 -25.30 16.51 -2.03
C ALA A 168 -25.39 16.93 -3.51
N PRO A 169 -26.60 16.92 -4.13
CA PRO A 169 -27.89 16.56 -3.55
C PRO A 169 -28.01 15.12 -3.03
N LYS A 170 -28.85 14.93 -2.02
CA LYS A 170 -29.02 13.64 -1.34
C LYS A 170 -29.71 12.63 -2.27
N PRO A 171 -29.18 11.41 -2.43
CA PRO A 171 -29.82 10.35 -3.19
C PRO A 171 -31.27 10.11 -2.73
N GLY A 172 -32.21 10.06 -3.69
CA GLY A 172 -33.63 9.78 -3.43
C GLY A 172 -34.45 10.95 -2.89
N ASP A 173 -33.87 12.15 -2.75
CA ASP A 173 -34.63 13.38 -2.45
C ASP A 173 -34.91 14.18 -3.74
N LYS A 174 -34.34 15.38 -3.90
CA LYS A 174 -34.47 16.17 -5.13
C LYS A 174 -33.29 15.92 -6.06
N PRO A 175 -33.51 15.82 -7.38
CA PRO A 175 -32.43 15.68 -8.34
C PRO A 175 -31.53 16.91 -8.33
N GLY A 176 -30.25 16.70 -8.61
CA GLY A 176 -29.34 17.79 -8.93
C GLY A 176 -29.64 18.40 -10.29
N LEU A 177 -28.97 19.49 -10.61
CA LEU A 177 -29.11 20.14 -11.92
C LEU A 177 -27.80 20.10 -12.69
N VAL A 178 -27.91 19.99 -14.00
CA VAL A 178 -26.77 20.10 -14.93
C VAL A 178 -25.98 21.38 -14.63
N GLY A 179 -24.66 21.24 -14.58
CA GLY A 179 -23.72 22.34 -14.33
C GLY A 179 -23.66 22.85 -12.88
N LEU A 180 -24.47 22.32 -11.96
CA LEU A 180 -24.39 22.69 -10.55
C LEU A 180 -23.42 21.78 -9.77
N PRO A 181 -22.65 22.34 -8.81
CA PRO A 181 -21.68 21.56 -8.03
C PRO A 181 -22.31 20.38 -7.28
N ILE A 182 -21.56 19.29 -7.19
CA ILE A 182 -21.88 18.14 -6.33
C ILE A 182 -20.95 18.16 -5.13
N TRP A 183 -21.50 18.17 -3.92
CA TRP A 183 -20.72 18.10 -2.68
C TRP A 183 -20.38 16.65 -2.35
N LEU A 184 -19.18 16.38 -1.86
CA LEU A 184 -18.71 15.03 -1.53
C LEU A 184 -18.07 15.02 -0.13
N TRP A 185 -18.41 14.01 0.67
CA TRP A 185 -17.82 13.78 1.99
C TRP A 185 -17.90 12.29 2.36
N VAL A 186 -17.17 11.89 3.39
CA VAL A 186 -17.32 10.56 4.00
C VAL A 186 -18.37 10.64 5.10
N GLN A 187 -19.41 9.80 5.06
CA GLN A 187 -20.47 9.81 6.08
C GLN A 187 -20.07 9.14 7.40
N ASP A 188 -19.16 8.16 7.36
CA ASP A 188 -18.82 7.40 8.55
C ASP A 188 -18.19 8.28 9.64
N HIS A 189 -18.19 7.75 10.86
CA HIS A 189 -17.48 8.31 11.99
C HIS A 189 -16.59 7.23 12.61
N GLY A 190 -15.27 7.34 12.48
CA GLY A 190 -14.32 6.46 13.17
C GLY A 190 -12.99 6.23 12.46
N LEU A 191 -11.97 5.87 13.25
CA LEU A 191 -10.61 5.68 12.74
C LEU A 191 -10.48 4.51 11.75
N ASN A 192 -11.36 3.52 11.78
CA ASN A 192 -11.32 2.39 10.84
C ASN A 192 -11.60 2.78 9.37
N TYR A 193 -12.13 3.98 9.14
CA TYR A 193 -12.49 4.49 7.81
C TYR A 193 -11.43 5.44 7.21
N TRP A 194 -10.63 6.11 8.05
CA TRP A 194 -9.61 7.08 7.58
C TRP A 194 -8.31 7.16 8.40
N GLY A 195 -8.25 6.55 9.58
CA GLY A 195 -7.10 6.57 10.48
C GLY A 195 -6.85 7.90 11.20
N PRO A 196 -5.70 8.04 11.88
CA PRO A 196 -4.64 7.05 12.03
C PRO A 196 -5.04 5.90 12.96
N ILE A 197 -4.65 4.67 12.60
CA ILE A 197 -4.83 3.47 13.44
C ILE A 197 -3.44 2.92 13.78
N PRO A 198 -2.97 3.08 15.04
CA PRO A 198 -1.73 2.46 15.47
C PRO A 198 -1.94 0.96 15.74
N ASN A 199 -0.95 0.14 15.42
CA ASN A 199 -0.85 -1.22 15.93
C ASN A 199 0.62 -1.65 16.04
N SER A 200 0.90 -2.79 16.67
CA SER A 200 2.24 -3.35 16.75
C SER A 200 2.23 -4.87 16.77
N ALA A 201 3.28 -5.47 16.22
CA ALA A 201 3.56 -6.89 16.38
C ALA A 201 4.96 -7.09 16.97
N SER A 202 5.10 -8.12 17.79
CA SER A 202 6.36 -8.48 18.42
C SER A 202 6.60 -9.97 18.24
N ASP A 203 7.82 -10.32 17.81
CA ASP A 203 8.30 -11.71 17.79
C ASP A 203 9.77 -11.73 18.19
N ARG A 204 10.16 -12.70 19.02
CA ARG A 204 11.55 -12.98 19.42
C ARG A 204 12.39 -11.73 19.75
N GLY A 205 11.79 -10.79 20.49
CA GLY A 205 12.45 -9.58 20.99
C GLY A 205 12.53 -8.42 19.99
N VAL A 206 12.03 -8.59 18.76
CA VAL A 206 11.82 -7.52 17.79
C VAL A 206 10.37 -7.05 17.90
N THR A 207 10.18 -5.74 18.00
CA THR A 207 8.85 -5.11 17.98
C THR A 207 8.80 -4.12 16.83
N VAL A 208 7.73 -4.21 16.04
CA VAL A 208 7.42 -3.27 14.96
C VAL A 208 6.12 -2.56 15.28
N THR A 209 6.13 -1.24 15.14
CA THR A 209 4.95 -0.40 15.28
C THR A 209 4.53 0.11 13.92
N ILE A 210 3.23 0.13 13.65
CA ILE A 210 2.62 0.62 12.43
C ILE A 210 1.62 1.75 12.72
N SER A 211 1.36 2.59 11.72
CA SER A 211 0.27 3.57 11.73
C SER A 211 -0.39 3.60 10.35
N ALA A 212 -1.65 3.17 10.27
CA ALA A 212 -2.45 3.18 9.03
C ALA A 212 -3.32 4.43 8.94
N GLU A 213 -3.19 5.21 7.88
CA GLU A 213 -3.98 6.43 7.63
C GLU A 213 -4.33 6.56 6.14
N VAL A 214 -5.49 7.10 5.80
CA VAL A 214 -5.83 7.44 4.42
C VAL A 214 -5.01 8.65 3.99
N GLU A 215 -4.37 8.56 2.82
CA GLU A 215 -3.58 9.66 2.24
C GLU A 215 -4.41 10.47 1.24
N LYS A 216 -5.34 9.82 0.53
CA LYS A 216 -6.27 10.47 -0.40
C LYS A 216 -7.53 9.65 -0.65
N ILE A 217 -8.59 10.30 -1.10
CA ILE A 217 -9.81 9.66 -1.60
C ILE A 217 -10.01 10.05 -3.07
N VAL A 218 -10.29 9.05 -3.91
CA VAL A 218 -10.62 9.23 -5.32
C VAL A 218 -12.08 8.87 -5.54
N TRP A 219 -12.88 9.86 -5.88
CA TRP A 219 -14.29 9.72 -6.22
C TRP A 219 -14.45 9.43 -7.70
N LYS A 220 -15.18 8.36 -8.04
CA LYS A 220 -15.60 8.03 -9.41
C LYS A 220 -17.03 8.49 -9.59
N MET A 221 -17.26 9.40 -10.53
CA MET A 221 -18.57 10.08 -10.67
C MET A 221 -19.56 9.34 -11.60
N GLY A 222 -19.26 8.11 -12.03
CA GLY A 222 -20.17 7.34 -12.91
C GLY A 222 -20.29 7.84 -14.36
N ASN A 223 -19.74 9.01 -14.70
CA ASN A 223 -19.67 9.56 -16.06
C ASN A 223 -18.24 9.54 -16.66
N GLY A 224 -17.31 8.85 -16.00
CA GLY A 224 -15.88 8.81 -16.34
C GLY A 224 -15.03 9.89 -15.67
N ALA A 225 -15.64 10.91 -15.04
CA ALA A 225 -14.89 11.89 -14.26
C ALA A 225 -14.40 11.28 -12.92
N GLN A 226 -13.24 11.75 -12.47
CA GLN A 226 -12.68 11.43 -11.17
C GLN A 226 -12.33 12.70 -10.40
N ILE A 227 -12.68 12.74 -9.12
CA ILE A 227 -12.35 13.85 -8.21
C ILE A 227 -11.43 13.31 -7.12
N THR A 228 -10.23 13.85 -7.02
CA THR A 228 -9.30 13.49 -5.94
C THR A 228 -9.37 14.54 -4.85
N CYS A 229 -9.67 14.10 -3.63
CA CYS A 229 -9.63 14.92 -2.44
C CYS A 229 -8.47 14.45 -1.56
N ALA A 230 -7.65 15.40 -1.13
CA ALA A 230 -6.60 15.19 -0.15
C ALA A 230 -7.08 15.75 1.20
N GLY A 231 -6.72 15.08 2.27
CA GLY A 231 -7.21 15.37 3.61
C GLY A 231 -6.42 14.57 4.63
N ARG A 232 -6.50 14.95 5.90
CA ARG A 232 -6.04 14.12 7.03
C ARG A 232 -7.06 14.26 8.15
N GLY A 233 -7.30 13.17 8.88
CA GLY A 233 -8.30 13.14 9.96
C GLY A 233 -9.74 13.33 9.48
N GLU A 234 -10.66 13.44 10.45
CA GLU A 234 -12.12 13.41 10.22
C GLU A 234 -12.63 14.53 9.30
N THR A 235 -12.05 15.73 9.35
CA THR A 235 -12.53 16.89 8.56
C THR A 235 -11.77 17.11 7.24
N GLY A 236 -10.68 16.35 7.02
CA GLY A 236 -9.86 16.49 5.82
C GLY A 236 -10.55 16.02 4.54
N TRP A 237 -11.56 15.15 4.67
CA TRP A 237 -12.23 14.48 3.54
C TRP A 237 -13.52 15.16 3.09
N GLY A 238 -13.78 16.36 3.62
CA GLY A 238 -15.05 17.05 3.51
C GLY A 238 -15.86 16.94 4.79
N ARG A 239 -16.98 17.65 4.82
CA ARG A 239 -17.99 17.54 5.87
C ARG A 239 -19.36 17.49 5.20
N GLU A 240 -20.32 16.97 5.95
CA GLU A 240 -21.71 16.95 5.52
C GLU A 240 -22.18 18.37 5.12
N PHE A 241 -22.92 18.40 4.01
CA PHE A 241 -23.50 19.61 3.46
C PHE A 241 -24.67 20.10 4.33
N ASN A 242 -24.61 21.34 4.78
CA ASN A 242 -25.70 21.98 5.51
C ASN A 242 -26.38 23.02 4.61
N PRO A 243 -27.65 22.82 4.19
CA PRO A 243 -28.33 23.72 3.28
C PRO A 243 -28.50 25.14 3.82
N ASP A 244 -28.55 25.33 5.14
CA ASP A 244 -28.75 26.65 5.76
C ASP A 244 -27.48 27.51 5.71
N THR A 245 -26.31 26.89 5.69
CA THR A 245 -25.02 27.60 5.74
C THR A 245 -24.21 27.46 4.45
N ASP A 246 -24.45 26.42 3.66
CA ASP A 246 -23.56 26.00 2.57
C ASP A 246 -24.12 26.22 1.17
N ALA A 247 -25.37 26.68 1.04
CA ALA A 247 -26.01 26.89 -0.25
C ALA A 247 -25.23 27.79 -1.22
N ASN A 248 -24.36 28.66 -0.70
CA ASN A 248 -23.52 29.58 -1.48
C ASN A 248 -22.02 29.43 -1.21
N THR A 249 -21.58 28.31 -0.62
CA THR A 249 -20.17 28.06 -0.34
C THR A 249 -19.59 27.02 -1.31
N GLU A 250 -18.28 27.04 -1.51
CA GLU A 250 -17.63 26.00 -2.31
C GLU A 250 -17.40 24.73 -1.49
N PRO A 251 -17.62 23.54 -2.08
CA PRO A 251 -17.30 22.28 -1.42
C PRO A 251 -15.81 22.19 -1.07
N PRO A 252 -15.44 21.81 0.17
CA PRO A 252 -14.08 21.40 0.51
C PRO A 252 -13.61 20.24 -0.38
N CYS A 253 -14.53 19.29 -0.66
CA CYS A 253 -14.38 18.20 -1.60
C CYS A 253 -15.67 18.09 -2.43
N GLY A 254 -15.57 18.07 -3.76
CA GLY A 254 -16.75 18.04 -4.61
C GLY A 254 -16.47 18.16 -6.10
N TYR A 255 -17.45 17.78 -6.91
CA TYR A 255 -17.43 17.96 -8.36
C TYR A 255 -17.93 19.36 -8.71
N ARG A 256 -17.02 20.34 -8.67
CA ARG A 256 -17.35 21.77 -8.77
C ARG A 256 -18.05 22.18 -10.07
N SER A 257 -17.68 21.57 -11.19
CA SER A 257 -18.33 21.87 -12.48
C SER A 257 -19.70 21.22 -12.63
N GLY A 258 -20.08 20.32 -11.72
CA GLY A 258 -21.28 19.51 -11.85
C GLY A 258 -21.22 18.54 -13.02
N TYR A 259 -22.34 17.86 -13.24
CA TYR A 259 -22.52 16.98 -14.40
C TYR A 259 -22.84 17.80 -15.66
N PRO A 260 -22.26 17.44 -16.82
CA PRO A 260 -22.50 18.14 -18.07
C PRO A 260 -23.80 17.73 -18.78
N LYS A 261 -24.46 16.67 -18.32
CA LYS A 261 -25.68 16.11 -18.92
C LYS A 261 -26.65 15.65 -17.83
N PRO A 262 -27.97 15.67 -18.10
CA PRO A 262 -28.92 15.06 -17.20
C PRO A 262 -28.81 13.53 -17.26
N THR A 263 -29.32 12.87 -16.24
CA THR A 263 -29.46 11.40 -16.20
C THR A 263 -30.54 10.93 -17.17
N GLU A 264 -30.35 9.76 -17.76
CA GLU A 264 -31.42 9.10 -18.54
C GLU A 264 -32.45 8.49 -17.59
N PRO A 265 -33.73 8.37 -17.99
CA PRO A 265 -34.76 7.71 -17.18
C PRO A 265 -34.32 6.31 -16.72
N GLY A 266 -34.31 6.09 -15.40
CA GLY A 266 -33.91 4.83 -14.78
C GLY A 266 -32.40 4.54 -14.80
N LYS A 267 -31.56 5.51 -15.18
CA LYS A 267 -30.10 5.38 -15.21
C LYS A 267 -29.42 6.55 -14.48
N PRO A 268 -29.47 6.55 -13.13
CA PRO A 268 -28.77 7.56 -12.34
C PRO A 268 -27.24 7.42 -12.51
N TYR A 269 -26.51 8.50 -12.23
CA TYR A 269 -25.06 8.41 -12.11
C TYR A 269 -24.70 7.68 -10.82
N LYS A 270 -23.77 6.73 -10.92
CA LYS A 270 -23.29 5.92 -9.80
C LYS A 270 -21.96 6.46 -9.29
N ILE A 271 -21.99 7.05 -8.11
CA ILE A 271 -20.82 7.62 -7.45
C ILE A 271 -20.23 6.58 -6.51
N SER A 272 -18.93 6.33 -6.60
CA SER A 272 -18.18 5.53 -5.61
C SER A 272 -16.90 6.24 -5.19
N ALA A 273 -16.32 5.82 -4.08
CA ALA A 273 -15.07 6.32 -3.53
C ALA A 273 -14.04 5.19 -3.45
N VAL A 274 -12.77 5.55 -3.67
CA VAL A 274 -11.62 4.68 -3.40
C VAL A 274 -10.70 5.42 -2.43
N THR A 275 -10.61 4.92 -1.20
CA THR A 275 -9.65 5.43 -0.22
C THR A 275 -8.29 4.79 -0.46
N HIS A 276 -7.23 5.58 -0.51
CA HIS A 276 -5.85 5.11 -0.58
C HIS A 276 -5.20 5.19 0.80
N TRP A 277 -4.92 4.03 1.38
CA TRP A 277 -4.30 3.89 2.69
C TRP A 277 -2.79 3.81 2.58
N LYS A 278 -2.13 4.50 3.50
CA LYS A 278 -0.69 4.48 3.71
C LYS A 278 -0.42 4.00 5.13
N VAL A 279 0.34 2.92 5.24
CA VAL A 279 0.73 2.33 6.52
C VAL A 279 2.22 2.52 6.68
N THR A 280 2.62 3.44 7.55
CA THR A 280 4.04 3.62 7.89
C THR A 280 4.41 2.70 9.04
N TRP A 281 5.57 2.06 8.99
CA TRP A 281 6.04 1.19 10.06
C TRP A 281 7.51 1.42 10.40
N SER A 282 7.88 1.11 11.64
CA SER A 282 9.27 1.09 12.09
C SER A 282 9.48 0.10 13.24
N GLY A 283 10.66 -0.52 13.27
CA GLY A 283 11.05 -1.50 14.28
C GLY A 283 12.21 -2.38 13.79
N GLY A 284 12.92 -3.03 14.71
CA GLY A 284 14.07 -3.88 14.36
C GLY A 284 15.25 -3.16 13.70
N GLY A 285 15.31 -1.82 13.76
CA GLY A 285 16.30 -1.01 13.05
C GLY A 285 15.92 -0.62 11.62
N GLU A 286 14.73 -1.05 11.16
CA GLU A 286 14.22 -0.81 9.82
C GLU A 286 12.91 0.00 9.86
N SER A 287 12.49 0.48 8.69
CA SER A 287 11.23 1.17 8.50
C SER A 287 10.76 1.05 7.06
N GLY A 288 9.46 1.22 6.83
CA GLY A 288 8.90 1.12 5.49
C GLY A 288 7.46 1.62 5.39
N VAL A 289 6.87 1.39 4.22
CA VAL A 289 5.50 1.77 3.90
C VAL A 289 4.78 0.61 3.22
N ILE A 290 3.56 0.31 3.66
CA ILE A 290 2.62 -0.57 2.95
C ILE A 290 1.50 0.31 2.40
N THR A 291 1.10 0.10 1.14
CA THR A 291 -0.04 0.82 0.54
C THR A 291 -1.17 -0.15 0.20
N THR A 292 -2.41 0.29 0.39
CA THR A 292 -3.60 -0.50 0.02
C THR A 292 -4.77 0.43 -0.29
N THR A 293 -5.89 -0.11 -0.79
CA THR A 293 -7.07 0.67 -1.13
C THR A 293 -8.35 0.02 -0.59
N ARG A 294 -9.41 0.82 -0.38
CA ARG A 294 -10.76 0.31 -0.09
C ARG A 294 -11.75 1.02 -1.01
N GLY A 295 -12.62 0.25 -1.65
CA GLY A 295 -13.69 0.76 -2.50
C GLY A 295 -15.02 0.81 -1.72
N SER A 296 -15.75 1.90 -1.84
CA SER A 296 -17.10 2.02 -1.29
C SER A 296 -18.14 1.29 -2.15
N ASP A 297 -19.33 1.14 -1.58
CA ASP A 297 -20.55 0.95 -2.36
C ASP A 297 -20.88 2.20 -3.21
N GLU A 298 -21.82 2.05 -4.14
CA GLU A 298 -22.26 3.13 -5.03
C GLU A 298 -23.45 3.91 -4.45
N ALA A 299 -23.37 5.24 -4.49
CA ALA A 299 -24.51 6.13 -4.31
C ALA A 299 -25.08 6.55 -5.67
N ALA A 300 -26.39 6.42 -5.85
CA ALA A 300 -27.08 6.81 -7.09
C ALA A 300 -27.59 8.25 -7.01
N ILE A 301 -27.17 9.11 -7.93
CA ILE A 301 -27.65 10.49 -8.02
C ILE A 301 -28.37 10.74 -9.34
N GLU A 302 -29.52 11.40 -9.24
CA GLU A 302 -30.31 11.87 -10.38
C GLU A 302 -29.94 13.32 -10.69
N ILE A 303 -29.81 13.64 -11.98
CA ILE A 303 -29.48 14.98 -12.47
C ILE A 303 -30.49 15.36 -13.54
N ASP A 304 -31.16 16.48 -13.33
CA ASP A 304 -32.11 17.08 -14.27
C ASP A 304 -31.52 18.31 -14.97
N GLU A 305 -32.21 18.77 -16.00
CA GLU A 305 -31.88 20.00 -16.70
C GLU A 305 -33.01 21.02 -16.50
N LEU A 306 -32.65 22.24 -16.07
CA LEU A 306 -33.63 23.31 -15.94
C LEU A 306 -33.95 23.91 -17.32
N GLN A 307 -35.17 23.65 -17.80
CA GLN A 307 -35.65 24.21 -19.06
C GLN A 307 -36.46 25.48 -18.81
N VAL A 308 -36.00 26.62 -19.34
CA VAL A 308 -36.75 27.88 -19.30
C VAL A 308 -37.47 28.08 -20.63
N VAL A 309 -38.79 28.07 -20.61
CA VAL A 309 -39.61 28.44 -21.77
C VAL A 309 -39.88 29.94 -21.70
N THR A 310 -39.19 30.72 -22.52
CA THR A 310 -39.52 32.13 -22.73
C THR A 310 -40.71 32.22 -23.69
N ARG A 311 -41.74 32.99 -23.30
CA ARG A 311 -42.94 33.26 -24.11
C ARG A 311 -42.80 34.56 -24.87
#